data_AF-A0A915UBP5-F1
#
_entry.id   AF-A0A915UBP5-F1
#
_cell.length_a   1.000
_cell.length_b   1.000
_cell.length_c   1.000
_cell.angle_alpha   90.00
_cell.angle_beta   90.00
_cell.angle_gamma   90.00
#
_symmetry.space_group_name_H-M   'P 1'
#
loop_
_entity.id
_entity.type
_entity.pdbx_description
1 polymer ?
#
loop_
_entity_poly.entity_id
_entity_poly.type
_entity_poly.pdbx_seq_one_letter_code
_entity_poly.pdbx_strand_id
1 'polypeptide(L)'
;MCHAAEARIDVDRNDYILFSGGAPGAEAEFGAQAERFGIEEVNFGFEGHIAVRTRGLRMLNHEELKAGDVSLAYVSQLMNRRYTDTPTFRKVLQSIWYQVNSGQEIYVVGTILPDNHVKGGTGWGAEFAKLCNKPLHVFDQEKEGWFTWDDRQWVARTGADLPKIEHVHFTGTGTRTLTPAGTAAIAALFQRSFAP
;
A
#
# COMPACT_ATOMS: atom_id res chain seq x y z
N MET A 1 -23.03 37.26 0.46
CA MET A 1 -21.64 36.82 0.21
C MET A 1 -21.72 35.49 -0.51
N CYS A 2 -21.28 35.43 -1.77
CA CYS A 2 -21.29 34.20 -2.55
C CYS A 2 -20.31 33.20 -1.93
N HIS A 3 -20.80 32.02 -1.55
CA HIS A 3 -19.94 30.85 -1.36
C HIS A 3 -19.53 30.38 -2.76
N ALA A 4 -18.25 30.53 -3.09
CA ALA A 4 -17.67 29.78 -4.19
C ALA A 4 -17.67 28.31 -3.77
N ALA A 5 -18.55 27.51 -4.38
CA ALA A 5 -18.41 26.07 -4.35
C ALA A 5 -17.10 25.74 -5.09
N GLU A 6 -16.10 25.24 -4.39
CA GLU A 6 -14.95 24.62 -5.02
C GLU A 6 -15.49 23.46 -5.87
N ALA A 7 -15.40 23.60 -7.19
CA ALA A 7 -15.72 22.52 -8.10
C ALA A 7 -14.79 21.35 -7.78
N ARG A 8 -15.34 20.27 -7.22
CA ARG A 8 -14.69 18.96 -7.28
C ARG A 8 -14.41 18.72 -8.76
N ILE A 9 -13.13 18.68 -9.14
CA ILE A 9 -12.74 18.11 -10.42
C ILE A 9 -13.27 16.68 -10.35
N ASP A 10 -14.26 16.39 -11.18
CA ASP A 10 -14.85 15.06 -11.29
C ASP A 10 -13.80 14.20 -12.00
N VAL A 11 -12.87 13.65 -11.21
CA VAL A 11 -11.79 12.81 -11.70
C VAL A 11 -12.43 11.52 -12.20
N ASP A 12 -12.16 11.17 -13.46
CA ASP A 12 -12.69 9.95 -14.04
C ASP A 12 -12.04 8.75 -13.34
N ARG A 13 -12.79 7.69 -13.08
CA ARG A 13 -12.24 6.43 -12.56
C ARG A 13 -11.14 5.87 -13.46
N ASN A 14 -11.19 6.20 -14.75
CA ASN A 14 -10.15 5.87 -15.73
C ASN A 14 -8.81 6.55 -15.47
N ASP A 15 -8.76 7.62 -14.67
CA ASP A 15 -7.52 8.29 -14.28
C ASP A 15 -6.83 7.59 -13.09
N TYR A 16 -7.52 6.67 -12.41
CA TYR A 16 -6.98 5.99 -11.23
C TYR A 16 -6.09 4.81 -11.61
N ILE A 17 -4.94 4.70 -10.93
CA ILE A 17 -4.00 3.60 -11.06
C ILE A 17 -3.63 3.07 -9.66
N LEU A 18 -3.89 1.78 -9.45
CA LEU A 18 -3.37 1.03 -8.31
C LEU A 18 -1.93 0.59 -8.57
N PHE A 19 -1.01 0.94 -7.69
CA PHE A 19 0.35 0.39 -7.65
C PHE A 19 0.48 -0.66 -6.55
N SER A 20 1.02 -1.83 -6.88
CA SER A 20 1.18 -2.95 -5.93
C SER A 20 2.31 -3.90 -6.36
N GLY A 21 2.51 -5.02 -5.65
CA GLY A 21 3.51 -6.04 -5.95
C GLY A 21 2.95 -7.35 -6.52
N GLY A 22 1.62 -7.51 -6.53
CA GLY A 22 0.95 -8.72 -7.01
C GLY A 22 1.19 -9.98 -6.17
N ALA A 23 1.71 -9.84 -4.95
CA ALA A 23 1.92 -10.94 -4.01
C ALA A 23 0.59 -11.58 -3.56
N PRO A 24 0.60 -12.85 -3.09
CA PRO A 24 -0.58 -13.43 -2.46
C PRO A 24 -1.03 -12.62 -1.24
N GLY A 25 -2.32 -12.69 -0.91
CA GLY A 25 -2.91 -11.97 0.22
C GLY A 25 -3.43 -10.59 -0.17
N ALA A 26 -3.02 -9.55 0.57
CA ALA A 26 -3.58 -8.21 0.45
C ALA A 26 -3.43 -7.63 -0.96
N GLU A 27 -2.25 -7.75 -1.57
CA GLU A 27 -1.95 -7.18 -2.90
C GLU A 27 -2.83 -7.80 -4.00
N ALA A 28 -3.03 -9.11 -3.96
CA ALA A 28 -3.94 -9.80 -4.87
C ALA A 28 -5.40 -9.31 -4.70
N GLU A 29 -5.85 -9.08 -3.47
CA GLU A 29 -7.20 -8.58 -3.18
C GLU A 29 -7.37 -7.11 -3.60
N PHE A 30 -6.40 -6.24 -3.32
CA PHE A 30 -6.41 -4.85 -3.82
C PHE A 30 -6.57 -4.83 -5.34
N GLY A 31 -5.78 -5.63 -6.05
CA GLY A 31 -5.90 -5.73 -7.49
C GLY A 31 -7.23 -6.34 -7.94
N ALA A 32 -7.76 -7.36 -7.26
CA ALA A 32 -9.07 -7.94 -7.59
C ALA A 32 -10.20 -6.91 -7.46
N GLN A 33 -10.14 -6.04 -6.44
CA GLN A 33 -11.08 -4.94 -6.30
C GLN A 33 -10.85 -3.86 -7.37
N ALA A 34 -9.61 -3.48 -7.66
CA ALA A 34 -9.31 -2.54 -8.73
C ALA A 34 -9.91 -3.00 -10.07
N GLU A 35 -9.70 -4.26 -10.45
CA GLU A 35 -10.30 -4.85 -11.65
C GLU A 35 -11.84 -4.83 -11.64
N ARG A 36 -12.48 -5.17 -10.52
CA ARG A 36 -13.95 -5.12 -10.38
C ARG A 36 -14.53 -3.72 -10.59
N PHE A 37 -13.80 -2.70 -10.15
CA PHE A 37 -14.21 -1.29 -10.28
C PHE A 37 -13.71 -0.63 -11.58
N GLY A 38 -13.02 -1.39 -12.46
CA GLY A 38 -12.51 -0.89 -13.73
C GLY A 38 -11.23 -0.03 -13.62
N ILE A 39 -10.53 -0.11 -12.49
CA ILE A 39 -9.33 0.66 -12.20
C ILE A 39 -8.10 -0.03 -12.81
N GLU A 40 -7.19 0.76 -13.38
CA GLU A 40 -5.91 0.27 -13.89
C GLU A 40 -5.02 -0.21 -12.73
N GLU A 41 -4.18 -1.20 -12.97
CA GLU A 41 -3.21 -1.64 -11.98
C GLU A 41 -1.83 -1.85 -12.60
N VAL A 42 -0.81 -1.56 -11.80
CA VAL A 42 0.59 -1.88 -12.07
C VAL A 42 1.12 -2.68 -10.90
N ASN A 43 1.52 -3.92 -11.17
CA ASN A 43 2.10 -4.82 -10.18
C ASN A 43 3.61 -4.94 -10.43
N PHE A 44 4.45 -4.38 -9.55
CA PHE A 44 5.90 -4.43 -9.68
C PHE A 44 6.46 -5.78 -9.21
N GLY A 45 6.97 -6.57 -10.16
CA GLY A 45 7.62 -7.86 -9.93
C GLY A 45 9.09 -7.85 -10.30
N PHE A 46 9.78 -8.95 -10.03
CA PHE A 46 11.16 -9.19 -10.46
C PHE A 46 11.38 -10.69 -10.64
N GLU A 47 12.44 -11.07 -11.34
CA GLU A 47 12.72 -12.49 -11.61
C GLU A 47 12.90 -13.29 -10.30
N GLY A 48 12.09 -14.35 -10.15
CA GLY A 48 12.00 -15.16 -8.93
C GLY A 48 11.01 -14.64 -7.88
N HIS A 49 10.27 -13.56 -8.17
CA HIS A 49 9.19 -13.07 -7.32
C HIS A 49 7.96 -13.98 -7.41
N ILE A 50 7.37 -14.33 -6.26
CA ILE A 50 6.13 -15.10 -6.20
C ILE A 50 4.95 -14.12 -6.29
N ALA A 51 4.52 -13.85 -7.52
CA ALA A 51 3.29 -13.09 -7.79
C ALA A 51 2.16 -14.04 -8.15
N VAL A 52 0.98 -13.85 -7.55
CA VAL A 52 -0.26 -14.57 -7.92
C VAL A 52 -1.16 -13.73 -8.81
N ARG A 53 -0.94 -12.42 -8.84
CA ARG A 53 -1.65 -11.48 -9.72
C ARG A 53 -0.73 -11.06 -10.85
N THR A 54 -1.11 -11.38 -12.08
CA THR A 54 -0.31 -11.14 -13.29
C THR A 54 -0.85 -10.02 -14.17
N ARG A 55 -2.09 -9.57 -13.95
CA ARG A 55 -2.62 -8.36 -14.60
C ARG A 55 -1.75 -7.16 -14.19
N GLY A 56 -1.42 -6.29 -15.14
CA GLY A 56 -0.57 -5.13 -14.88
C GLY A 56 0.86 -5.45 -14.43
N LEU A 57 1.32 -6.71 -14.55
CA LEU A 57 2.65 -7.10 -14.07
C LEU A 57 3.75 -6.38 -14.87
N ARG A 58 4.54 -5.57 -14.17
CA ARG A 58 5.75 -4.93 -14.67
C ARG A 58 6.97 -5.55 -14.00
N MET A 59 7.76 -6.25 -14.79
CA MET A 59 8.99 -6.87 -14.34
C MET A 59 10.12 -5.84 -14.29
N LEU A 60 10.61 -5.54 -13.09
CA LEU A 60 11.74 -4.66 -12.86
C LEU A 60 13.04 -5.36 -13.27
N ASN A 61 13.83 -4.70 -14.11
CA ASN A 61 15.15 -5.15 -14.47
C ASN A 61 16.19 -4.82 -13.36
N HIS A 62 17.45 -5.23 -13.55
CA HIS A 62 18.50 -5.02 -12.55
C HIS A 62 18.84 -3.54 -12.25
N GLU A 63 18.68 -2.63 -13.21
CA GLU A 63 18.97 -1.20 -13.07
C GLU A 63 17.83 -0.52 -12.34
N GLU A 64 16.60 -0.87 -12.71
CA GLU A 64 15.41 -0.40 -12.01
C GLU A 64 15.46 -0.83 -10.54
N LEU A 65 15.69 -2.12 -10.25
CA LEU A 65 15.85 -2.63 -8.88
C LEU A 65 16.95 -1.88 -8.11
N LYS A 66 18.08 -1.58 -8.76
CA LYS A 66 19.18 -0.82 -8.15
C LYS A 66 18.81 0.64 -7.86
N ALA A 67 17.91 1.25 -8.62
CA ALA A 67 17.44 2.61 -8.35
C ALA A 67 16.60 2.70 -7.07
N GLY A 68 15.90 1.61 -6.72
CA GLY A 68 15.17 1.49 -5.44
C GLY A 68 16.00 0.90 -4.31
N ASP A 69 17.33 0.85 -4.45
CA ASP A 69 18.20 0.22 -3.47
C ASP A 69 18.24 1.01 -2.15
N VAL A 70 18.17 0.28 -1.04
CA VAL A 70 18.18 0.84 0.30
C VAL A 70 19.14 0.05 1.18
N SER A 71 19.89 0.76 2.02
CA SER A 71 20.77 0.12 3.00
C SER A 71 19.96 -0.73 3.98
N LEU A 72 20.19 -2.04 3.99
CA LEU A 72 19.58 -2.93 4.97
C LEU A 72 19.93 -2.55 6.41
N ALA A 73 21.12 -2.01 6.65
CA ALA A 73 21.51 -1.51 7.96
C ALA A 73 20.61 -0.33 8.38
N TYR A 74 20.30 0.57 7.45
CA TYR A 74 19.37 1.68 7.69
C TYR A 74 17.96 1.16 7.97
N VAL A 75 17.43 0.26 7.14
CA VAL A 75 16.09 -0.33 7.35
C VAL A 75 16.03 -1.06 8.69
N SER A 76 17.07 -1.84 9.04
CA SER A 76 17.14 -2.53 10.32
C SER A 76 17.13 -1.60 11.52
N GLN A 77 17.87 -0.49 11.45
CA GLN A 77 17.90 0.51 12.49
C GLN A 77 16.57 1.25 12.61
N LEU A 78 16.01 1.69 11.49
CA LEU A 78 14.73 2.41 11.42
C LEU A 78 13.58 1.57 11.97
N MET A 79 13.52 0.30 11.58
CA MET A 79 12.45 -0.64 11.97
C MET A 79 12.69 -1.32 13.33
N ASN A 80 13.83 -1.02 14.00
CA ASN A 80 14.31 -1.72 15.20
C ASN A 80 14.29 -3.26 15.08
N ARG A 81 14.73 -3.79 13.94
CA ARG A 81 14.62 -5.23 13.60
C ARG A 81 15.84 -5.73 12.84
N ARG A 82 16.19 -7.01 13.04
CA ARG A 82 17.18 -7.69 12.20
C ARG A 82 16.50 -8.38 11.04
N TYR A 83 16.97 -8.10 9.83
CA TYR A 83 16.54 -8.79 8.63
C TYR A 83 17.63 -9.75 8.17
N THR A 84 17.23 -10.91 7.65
CA THR A 84 18.17 -11.81 6.98
C THR A 84 18.57 -11.19 5.64
N ASP A 85 19.86 -10.93 5.49
CA ASP A 85 20.38 -10.37 4.26
C ASP A 85 20.44 -11.44 3.16
N THR A 86 19.37 -11.54 2.37
CA THR A 86 19.31 -12.41 1.19
C THR A 86 19.07 -11.58 -0.07
N PRO A 87 19.58 -12.00 -1.25
CA PRO A 87 19.34 -11.32 -2.51
C PRO A 87 17.84 -11.15 -2.81
N THR A 88 17.03 -12.18 -2.55
CA THR A 88 15.58 -12.13 -2.75
C THR A 88 14.92 -11.10 -1.84
N PHE A 89 15.32 -11.04 -0.56
CA PHE A 89 14.77 -10.06 0.36
C PHE A 89 15.11 -8.62 -0.05
N ARG A 90 16.35 -8.36 -0.50
CA ARG A 90 16.71 -7.06 -1.07
C ARG A 90 15.82 -6.67 -2.25
N LYS A 91 15.59 -7.57 -3.20
CA LYS A 91 14.70 -7.32 -4.35
C LYS A 91 13.26 -7.02 -3.93
N VAL A 92 12.77 -7.64 -2.85
CA VAL A 92 11.45 -7.30 -2.28
C VAL A 92 11.44 -5.86 -1.74
N LEU A 93 12.47 -5.42 -1.01
CA LEU A 93 12.51 -4.04 -0.52
C LEU A 93 12.60 -3.02 -1.68
N GLN A 94 13.36 -3.35 -2.71
CA GLN A 94 13.51 -2.57 -3.94
C GLN A 94 12.20 -2.47 -4.72
N SER A 95 11.43 -3.56 -4.84
CA SER A 95 10.12 -3.49 -5.50
C SER A 95 9.09 -2.72 -4.67
N ILE A 96 9.12 -2.81 -3.34
CA ILE A 96 8.27 -1.99 -2.45
C ILE A 96 8.56 -0.50 -2.63
N TRP A 97 9.83 -0.12 -2.85
CA TRP A 97 10.18 1.27 -3.16
C TRP A 97 9.43 1.78 -4.40
N TYR A 98 9.37 1.00 -5.49
CA TYR A 98 8.61 1.39 -6.69
C TYR A 98 7.11 1.53 -6.41
N GLN A 99 6.54 0.60 -5.63
CA GLN A 99 5.13 0.64 -5.27
C GLN A 99 4.78 1.94 -4.55
N VAL A 100 5.51 2.24 -3.47
CA VAL A 100 5.25 3.42 -2.64
C VAL A 100 5.64 4.70 -3.35
N ASN A 101 6.74 4.71 -4.11
CA ASN A 101 7.17 5.90 -4.85
C ASN A 101 6.15 6.32 -5.92
N SER A 102 5.51 5.35 -6.58
CA SER A 102 4.52 5.60 -7.64
C SER A 102 3.14 6.05 -7.11
N GLY A 103 2.73 5.61 -5.92
CA GLY A 103 1.47 6.06 -5.30
C GLY A 103 1.61 7.40 -4.59
N GLN A 104 0.55 8.20 -4.58
CA GLN A 104 0.46 9.45 -3.81
C GLN A 104 -0.13 9.19 -2.42
N GLU A 105 -0.95 8.16 -2.29
CA GLU A 105 -1.61 7.72 -1.06
C GLU A 105 -1.41 6.22 -0.87
N ILE A 106 -1.16 5.79 0.37
CA ILE A 106 -0.69 4.43 0.68
C ILE A 106 -1.65 3.70 1.61
N TYR A 107 -2.10 2.53 1.16
CA TYR A 107 -2.98 1.62 1.89
C TYR A 107 -2.27 0.32 2.22
N VAL A 108 -2.26 -0.02 3.50
CA VAL A 108 -1.57 -1.19 4.03
C VAL A 108 -2.54 -2.08 4.78
N VAL A 109 -2.53 -3.38 4.54
CA VAL A 109 -3.20 -4.36 5.42
C VAL A 109 -2.16 -5.16 6.19
N GLY A 110 -2.20 -5.10 7.52
CA GLY A 110 -1.17 -5.73 8.36
C GLY A 110 -1.52 -5.73 9.84
N THR A 111 -0.50 -5.71 10.69
CA THR A 111 -0.65 -5.60 12.15
C THR A 111 0.28 -4.50 12.64
N ILE A 112 -0.25 -3.54 13.40
CA ILE A 112 0.54 -2.48 14.03
C ILE A 112 1.08 -3.03 15.34
N LEU A 113 2.41 -3.08 15.47
CA LEU A 113 3.08 -3.55 16.67
C LEU A 113 3.15 -2.45 17.75
N PRO A 114 3.48 -2.81 19.01
CA PRO A 114 3.60 -1.85 20.11
C PRO A 114 4.65 -0.73 19.90
N ASP A 115 5.61 -0.96 19.00
CA ASP A 115 6.63 0.02 18.59
C ASP A 115 6.17 0.94 17.44
N ASN A 116 4.87 0.92 17.10
CA ASN A 116 4.25 1.67 16.00
C ASN A 116 4.70 1.27 14.58
N HIS A 117 5.46 0.20 14.43
CA HIS A 117 5.80 -0.36 13.13
C HIS A 117 4.79 -1.40 12.69
N VAL A 118 4.54 -1.49 11.38
CA VAL A 118 3.78 -2.61 10.83
C VAL A 118 4.65 -3.88 10.80
N LYS A 119 4.04 -5.03 11.10
CA LYS A 119 4.73 -6.33 11.16
C LYS A 119 5.26 -6.78 9.79
N GLY A 120 6.43 -7.42 9.77
CA GLY A 120 6.98 -8.09 8.59
C GLY A 120 7.55 -7.15 7.52
N GLY A 121 7.68 -7.66 6.29
CA GLY A 121 8.19 -6.90 5.13
C GLY A 121 7.27 -5.75 4.71
N THR A 122 5.97 -5.89 4.93
CA THR A 122 4.97 -4.83 4.80
C THR A 122 5.31 -3.59 5.62
N GLY A 123 5.98 -3.77 6.77
CA GLY A 123 6.49 -2.69 7.60
C GLY A 123 7.39 -1.72 6.87
N TRP A 124 8.23 -2.20 5.95
CA TRP A 124 9.09 -1.33 5.15
C TRP A 124 8.28 -0.37 4.28
N GLY A 125 7.24 -0.85 3.61
CA GLY A 125 6.37 0.00 2.78
C GLY A 125 5.70 1.11 3.60
N ALA A 126 5.20 0.77 4.80
CA ALA A 126 4.61 1.75 5.70
C ALA A 126 5.63 2.79 6.19
N GLU A 127 6.82 2.38 6.63
CA GLU A 127 7.85 3.34 7.07
C GLU A 127 8.37 4.20 5.92
N PHE A 128 8.53 3.63 4.73
CA PHE A 128 8.96 4.40 3.57
C PHE A 128 7.91 5.45 3.17
N ALA A 129 6.61 5.14 3.30
CA ALA A 129 5.54 6.11 3.13
C ALA A 129 5.62 7.27 4.13
N LYS A 130 5.93 6.98 5.41
CA LYS A 130 6.18 8.02 6.44
C LYS A 130 7.35 8.91 6.06
N LEU A 131 8.48 8.33 5.61
CA LEU A 131 9.65 9.10 5.17
C LEU A 131 9.35 10.02 3.98
N CYS A 132 8.42 9.61 3.11
CA CYS A 132 7.97 10.40 1.97
C CYS A 132 6.88 11.42 2.33
N ASN A 133 6.43 11.48 3.59
CA ASN A 133 5.27 12.27 4.03
C ASN A 133 4.01 12.02 3.19
N LYS A 134 3.77 10.76 2.79
CA LYS A 134 2.58 10.39 2.02
C LYS A 134 1.43 10.04 2.97
N PRO A 135 0.16 10.41 2.65
CA PRO A 135 -1.01 9.88 3.35
C PRO A 135 -0.93 8.36 3.48
N LEU A 136 -1.04 7.87 4.71
CA LEU A 136 -0.78 6.47 5.04
C LEU A 136 -1.87 5.92 5.95
N HIS A 137 -2.52 4.86 5.47
CA HIS A 137 -3.58 4.15 6.16
C HIS A 137 -3.22 2.68 6.35
N VAL A 138 -3.42 2.16 7.56
CA VAL A 138 -3.24 0.74 7.88
C VAL A 138 -4.57 0.16 8.35
N PHE A 139 -5.03 -0.91 7.73
CA PHE A 139 -6.00 -1.80 8.36
C PHE A 139 -5.24 -2.80 9.22
N ASP A 140 -5.42 -2.70 10.54
CA ASP A 140 -4.86 -3.64 11.49
C ASP A 140 -5.78 -4.86 11.60
N GLN A 141 -5.32 -6.03 11.17
CA GLN A 141 -6.10 -7.26 11.17
C GLN A 141 -6.34 -7.84 12.56
N GLU A 142 -5.53 -7.51 13.57
CA GLU A 142 -5.75 -7.98 14.94
C GLU A 142 -6.76 -7.08 15.68
N LYS A 143 -6.78 -5.80 15.34
CA LYS A 143 -7.74 -4.82 15.89
C LYS A 143 -9.01 -4.67 15.03
N GLU A 144 -9.02 -5.27 13.84
CA GLU A 144 -10.07 -5.19 12.82
C GLU A 144 -10.53 -3.74 12.53
N GLY A 145 -9.56 -2.82 12.40
CA GLY A 145 -9.85 -1.40 12.25
C GLY A 145 -8.86 -0.66 11.36
N TRP A 146 -9.33 0.43 10.74
CA TRP A 146 -8.47 1.35 10.00
C TRP A 146 -7.81 2.37 10.93
N PHE A 147 -6.53 2.62 10.68
CA PHE A 147 -5.72 3.62 11.35
C PHE A 147 -5.05 4.51 10.32
N THR A 148 -4.85 5.78 10.64
CA THR A 148 -4.10 6.74 9.80
C THR A 148 -2.92 7.25 10.58
N TRP A 149 -1.78 7.41 9.89
CA TRP A 149 -0.61 8.05 10.49
C TRP A 149 -0.80 9.57 10.53
N ASP A 150 -0.60 10.20 11.68
CA ASP A 150 -0.71 11.66 11.89
C ASP A 150 0.65 12.37 12.05
N ASP A 151 1.71 11.76 11.53
CA ASP A 151 3.13 12.13 11.72
C ASP A 151 3.72 11.80 13.09
N ARG A 152 2.91 11.30 14.05
CA ARG A 152 3.36 10.95 15.40
C ARG A 152 2.90 9.57 15.85
N GLN A 153 1.67 9.20 15.53
CA GLN A 153 1.01 8.01 16.01
C GLN A 153 -0.04 7.50 15.02
N TRP A 154 -0.52 6.29 15.29
CA TRP A 154 -1.65 5.70 14.57
C TRP A 154 -2.97 6.16 15.21
N VAL A 155 -3.77 6.90 14.45
CA VAL A 155 -5.09 7.38 14.86
C VAL A 155 -6.16 6.48 14.29
N ALA A 156 -6.98 5.86 15.15
CA ALA A 156 -8.09 5.01 14.74
C ALA A 156 -9.14 5.84 13.96
N ARG A 157 -9.69 5.23 12.89
CA ARG A 157 -10.71 5.84 12.04
C ARG A 157 -11.99 5.02 12.12
N THR A 158 -13.14 5.68 12.26
CA THR A 158 -14.46 5.07 12.37
C THR A 158 -15.51 5.88 11.63
N GLY A 159 -16.65 5.26 11.29
CA GLY A 159 -17.79 5.94 10.69
C GLY A 159 -17.42 6.72 9.42
N ALA A 160 -17.73 8.03 9.41
CA ALA A 160 -17.47 8.91 8.28
C ALA A 160 -15.98 9.20 8.03
N ASP A 161 -15.12 9.00 9.04
CA ASP A 161 -13.67 9.25 8.97
C ASP A 161 -12.88 8.06 8.41
N LEU A 162 -13.56 6.97 8.06
CA LEU A 162 -12.93 5.82 7.40
C LEU A 162 -12.27 6.26 6.08
N PRO A 163 -11.08 5.75 5.77
CA PRO A 163 -10.31 6.25 4.64
C PRO A 163 -11.02 5.97 3.31
N LYS A 164 -10.77 6.80 2.31
CA LYS A 164 -11.26 6.69 0.93
C LYS A 164 -10.11 7.02 0.00
N ILE A 165 -10.09 6.36 -1.16
CA ILE A 165 -9.06 6.61 -2.17
C ILE A 165 -9.33 7.98 -2.79
N GLU A 166 -8.52 8.96 -2.40
CA GLU A 166 -8.69 10.38 -2.77
C GLU A 166 -7.69 10.83 -3.83
N HIS A 167 -6.66 10.01 -4.11
CA HIS A 167 -5.63 10.32 -5.10
C HIS A 167 -5.67 9.35 -6.27
N VAL A 168 -5.46 9.90 -7.47
CA VAL A 168 -5.49 9.14 -8.74
C VAL A 168 -4.48 8.00 -8.73
N HIS A 169 -3.28 8.25 -8.22
CA HIS A 169 -2.27 7.22 -8.06
C HIS A 169 -2.22 6.80 -6.60
N PHE A 170 -2.50 5.53 -6.31
CA PHE A 170 -2.50 5.02 -4.95
C PHE A 170 -1.81 3.67 -4.87
N THR A 171 -1.28 3.33 -3.70
CA THR A 171 -0.60 2.06 -3.46
C THR A 171 -1.45 1.19 -2.56
N GLY A 172 -1.64 -0.07 -2.95
CA GLY A 172 -2.24 -1.10 -2.10
C GLY A 172 -1.24 -2.21 -1.83
N THR A 173 -0.79 -2.35 -0.58
CA THR A 173 0.15 -3.40 -0.17
C THR A 173 -0.28 -4.02 1.16
N GLY A 174 0.37 -5.10 1.58
CA GLY A 174 0.01 -5.72 2.83
C GLY A 174 0.60 -7.10 3.08
N THR A 175 -0.01 -7.76 4.05
CA THR A 175 0.31 -9.12 4.47
C THR A 175 0.05 -10.15 3.36
N ARG A 176 0.84 -11.22 3.39
CA ARG A 176 0.58 -12.42 2.58
C ARG A 176 -0.50 -13.32 3.17
N THR A 177 -0.79 -13.16 4.47
CA THR A 177 -1.80 -13.91 5.20
C THR A 177 -2.98 -12.99 5.50
N LEU A 178 -3.79 -12.75 4.47
CA LEU A 178 -4.97 -11.90 4.55
C LEU A 178 -6.09 -12.62 5.32
N THR A 179 -6.67 -11.96 6.32
CA THR A 179 -7.83 -12.48 7.07
C THR A 179 -9.14 -12.13 6.35
N PRO A 180 -10.27 -12.80 6.66
CA PRO A 180 -11.57 -12.40 6.14
C PRO A 180 -11.93 -10.94 6.43
N ALA A 181 -11.57 -10.44 7.62
CA ALA A 181 -11.73 -9.03 7.98
C ALA A 181 -10.88 -8.11 7.09
N GLY A 182 -9.63 -8.50 6.78
CA GLY A 182 -8.78 -7.77 5.84
C GLY A 182 -9.37 -7.74 4.42
N THR A 183 -9.87 -8.87 3.91
CA THR A 183 -10.58 -8.93 2.62
C THR A 183 -11.78 -7.99 2.60
N ALA A 184 -12.63 -8.03 3.63
CA ALA A 184 -13.80 -7.18 3.75
C ALA A 184 -13.41 -5.68 3.85
N ALA A 185 -12.31 -5.36 4.54
CA ALA A 185 -11.82 -4.00 4.68
C ALA A 185 -11.36 -3.40 3.35
N ILE A 186 -10.65 -4.18 2.52
CA ILE A 186 -10.24 -3.77 1.17
C ILE A 186 -11.48 -3.58 0.29
N ALA A 187 -12.39 -4.56 0.26
CA ALA A 187 -13.64 -4.44 -0.52
C ALA A 187 -14.44 -3.19 -0.12
N ALA A 188 -14.60 -2.95 1.18
CA ALA A 188 -15.29 -1.77 1.69
C ALA A 188 -14.57 -0.46 1.34
N LEU A 189 -13.23 -0.44 1.28
CA LEU A 189 -12.46 0.74 0.86
C LEU A 189 -12.81 1.13 -0.58
N PHE A 190 -12.80 0.19 -1.51
CA PHE A 190 -13.19 0.46 -2.90
C PHE A 190 -14.66 0.86 -3.01
N GLN A 191 -15.56 0.16 -2.30
CA GLN A 191 -16.98 0.50 -2.27
C GLN A 191 -17.19 1.95 -1.80
N ARG A 192 -16.53 2.39 -0.72
CA ARG A 192 -16.66 3.77 -0.21
C ARG A 192 -16.09 4.83 -1.16
N SER A 193 -15.17 4.44 -2.03
CA SER A 193 -14.42 5.36 -2.89
C SER A 193 -15.05 5.49 -4.28
N PHE A 194 -15.60 4.40 -4.82
CA PHE A 194 -15.97 4.32 -6.25
C PHE A 194 -17.38 3.79 -6.52
N ALA A 195 -18.12 3.35 -5.50
CA ALA A 195 -19.51 3.00 -5.72
C ALA A 195 -20.32 4.22 -6.17
N PRO A 196 -21.34 4.03 -7.04
CA PRO A 196 -22.24 5.11 -7.46
C PRO A 196 -22.97 5.77 -6.29
#